data_AF-A0A1M3CYU5-F1
#
_entry.id   AF-A0A1M3CYU5-F1
#
_cell.length_a   1.000
_cell.length_b   1.000
_cell.length_c   1.000
_cell.angle_alpha   90.00
_cell.angle_beta   90.00
_cell.angle_gamma   90.00
#
_symmetry.space_group_name_H-M   'P 1'
#
loop_
_entity.id
_entity.type
_entity.pdbx_description
1 polymer ?
#
loop_
_entity_poly.entity_id
_entity_poly.type
_entity_poly.pdbx_seq_one_letter_code
_entity_poly.pdbx_strand_id
1 'polypeptide(L)'
;MNTNFEFSEAPTPDVIVFEKVIAEKPGGGIVGNPAYDVREGTAVGLNAGGVLTSIKAYRLVKAVAADDEAIEIAKGSGVAVGDKVAHGKIAVAVTAVDSTNALKDVVTVTMGVAIANGTVLFQSAVLSVEAVEEVAYGYYDAVAETPGAVKVVAADPGAGEIALAGVAPYKGIKDLAADDYVVLKEAVAGVAGVDARPIYTPLFLNGAKVLAGKGDQRVKLVVSAVVRKETVNASNEVLALMSTIKAV
;
A
#
# COMPACT_ATOMS: atom_id res chain seq x y z
N MET A 1 -42.78 -33.38 -2.45
CA MET A 1 -42.91 -31.93 -2.21
C MET A 1 -41.50 -31.39 -2.03
N ASN A 2 -40.97 -30.68 -3.03
CA ASN A 2 -39.74 -29.89 -2.86
C ASN A 2 -40.16 -28.63 -2.11
N THR A 3 -39.93 -28.61 -0.80
CA THR A 3 -40.18 -27.41 0.00
C THR A 3 -39.04 -26.44 -0.28
N ASN A 4 -39.31 -25.41 -1.07
CA ASN A 4 -38.42 -24.28 -1.37
C ASN A 4 -38.21 -23.37 -0.14
N PHE A 5 -37.78 -23.94 1.00
CA PHE A 5 -37.30 -23.14 2.12
C PHE A 5 -35.85 -22.77 1.84
N GLU A 6 -35.64 -21.60 1.26
CA GLU A 6 -34.33 -20.97 1.25
C GLU A 6 -34.07 -20.43 2.66
N PHE A 7 -33.11 -21.04 3.36
CA PHE A 7 -32.65 -20.54 4.65
C PHE A 7 -31.95 -19.19 4.44
N SER A 8 -32.62 -18.10 4.77
CA SER A 8 -31.98 -16.79 4.90
C SER A 8 -31.34 -16.72 6.29
N GLU A 9 -30.00 -16.68 6.34
CA GLU A 9 -29.29 -16.42 7.59
C GLU A 9 -29.79 -15.13 8.23
N ALA A 10 -29.94 -15.13 9.56
CA ALA A 10 -30.32 -13.95 10.30
C ALA A 10 -29.28 -12.83 10.03
N PRO A 11 -29.71 -11.58 9.85
CA PRO A 11 -28.78 -10.47 9.70
C PRO A 11 -27.86 -10.42 10.94
N THR A 12 -26.55 -10.39 10.70
CA THR A 12 -25.57 -10.25 11.78
C THR A 12 -25.93 -9.01 12.59
N PRO A 13 -26.05 -9.10 13.93
CA PRO A 13 -26.42 -7.95 14.74
C PRO A 13 -25.43 -6.81 14.52
N ASP A 14 -25.96 -5.58 14.45
CA ASP A 14 -25.14 -4.39 14.29
C ASP A 14 -24.11 -4.31 15.42
N VAL A 15 -22.84 -4.36 15.03
CA VAL A 15 -21.73 -4.28 15.97
C VAL A 15 -21.59 -2.85 16.45
N ILE A 16 -21.45 -2.68 17.76
CA ILE A 16 -21.22 -1.35 18.34
C ILE A 16 -19.80 -0.91 17.95
N VAL A 17 -19.70 0.07 17.06
CA VAL A 17 -18.43 0.67 16.63
C VAL A 17 -18.04 1.86 17.50
N PHE A 18 -18.99 2.75 17.75
CA PHE A 18 -18.80 3.95 18.56
C PHE A 18 -19.36 3.73 19.97
N GLU A 19 -18.49 3.78 20.98
CA GLU A 19 -18.96 3.80 22.38
C GLU A 19 -19.54 5.16 22.74
N LYS A 20 -18.89 6.22 22.24
CA LYS A 20 -19.31 7.59 22.45
C LYS A 20 -18.86 8.46 21.30
N VAL A 21 -19.82 9.08 20.63
CA VAL A 21 -19.54 10.16 19.70
C VAL A 21 -19.46 11.47 20.47
N ILE A 22 -18.35 12.20 20.31
CA ILE A 22 -18.09 13.47 21.02
C ILE A 22 -18.39 14.65 20.09
N ALA A 23 -17.95 14.55 18.82
CA ALA A 23 -18.17 15.58 17.82
C ALA A 23 -18.34 14.99 16.42
N GLU A 24 -19.31 15.53 15.70
CA GLU A 24 -19.56 15.24 14.29
C GLU A 24 -19.37 16.51 13.46
N LYS A 25 -19.04 16.36 12.18
CA LYS A 25 -19.02 17.48 11.25
C LYS A 25 -20.47 17.97 11.05
N PRO A 26 -20.76 19.27 11.27
CA PRO A 26 -22.10 19.81 11.02
C PRO A 26 -22.56 19.55 9.59
N GLY A 27 -23.78 19.03 9.45
CA GLY A 27 -24.36 18.66 8.15
C GLY A 27 -23.75 17.43 7.48
N GLY A 28 -22.85 16.71 8.16
CA GLY A 28 -22.16 15.54 7.62
C GLY A 28 -21.24 15.88 6.46
N GLY A 29 -21.11 14.95 5.51
CA GLY A 29 -20.40 15.19 4.25
C GLY A 29 -20.78 14.20 3.18
N ILE A 30 -20.23 14.39 2.00
CA ILE A 30 -20.45 13.53 0.83
C ILE A 30 -19.25 12.62 0.71
N VAL A 31 -19.48 11.31 0.79
CA VAL A 31 -18.49 10.28 0.49
C VAL A 31 -18.73 9.79 -0.93
N GLY A 32 -17.66 9.75 -1.72
CA GLY A 32 -17.69 9.32 -3.11
C GLY A 32 -18.15 7.87 -3.23
N ASN A 33 -18.83 7.55 -4.35
CA ASN A 33 -19.35 6.21 -4.62
C ASN A 33 -18.27 5.12 -4.49
N PRO A 34 -18.36 4.20 -3.53
CA PRO A 34 -17.37 3.16 -3.37
C PRO A 34 -17.64 1.98 -4.33
N ALA A 35 -16.59 1.24 -4.67
CA ALA A 35 -16.69 0.01 -5.47
C ALA A 35 -17.22 -1.19 -4.65
N TYR A 36 -17.30 -1.04 -3.33
CA TYR A 36 -17.74 -2.06 -2.37
C TYR A 36 -18.47 -1.39 -1.21
N ASP A 37 -19.23 -2.17 -0.45
CA ASP A 37 -19.94 -1.67 0.72
C ASP A 37 -18.94 -1.26 1.83
N VAL A 38 -18.90 0.03 2.15
CA VAL A 38 -18.02 0.56 3.20
C VAL A 38 -18.74 0.48 4.54
N ARG A 39 -18.14 -0.22 5.50
CA ARG A 39 -18.68 -0.38 6.87
C ARG A 39 -18.60 0.92 7.65
N GLU A 40 -19.46 1.06 8.65
CA GLU A 40 -19.37 2.12 9.66
C GLU A 40 -18.01 2.08 10.39
N GLY A 41 -17.47 3.26 10.73
CA GLY A 41 -16.17 3.40 11.39
C GLY A 41 -14.96 3.22 10.48
N THR A 42 -15.16 3.20 9.17
CA THR A 42 -14.09 3.31 8.17
C THR A 42 -13.61 4.75 8.05
N ALA A 43 -12.30 4.93 8.01
CA ALA A 43 -11.72 6.25 7.80
C ALA A 43 -11.92 6.74 6.36
N VAL A 44 -12.23 8.03 6.22
CA VAL A 44 -12.32 8.71 4.93
C VAL A 44 -11.33 9.86 4.87
N GLY A 45 -10.72 10.05 3.70
CA GLY A 45 -9.79 11.14 3.40
C GLY A 45 -10.11 11.78 2.06
N LEU A 46 -9.63 12.99 1.82
CA LEU A 46 -9.80 13.65 0.53
C LEU A 46 -8.89 13.01 -0.51
N ASN A 47 -9.46 12.63 -1.65
CA ASN A 47 -8.68 12.23 -2.82
C ASN A 47 -8.14 13.48 -3.57
N ALA A 48 -7.37 13.27 -4.63
CA ALA A 48 -6.81 14.35 -5.44
C ALA A 48 -7.87 15.29 -6.06
N GLY A 49 -9.10 14.82 -6.24
CA GLY A 49 -10.24 15.62 -6.71
C GLY A 49 -11.02 16.33 -5.61
N GLY A 50 -10.57 16.27 -4.35
CA GLY A 50 -11.26 16.89 -3.22
C GLY A 50 -12.53 16.16 -2.77
N VAL A 51 -12.73 14.90 -3.18
CA VAL A 51 -13.87 14.08 -2.77
C VAL A 51 -13.45 13.15 -1.63
N LEU A 52 -14.25 13.07 -0.57
CA LEU A 52 -14.00 12.14 0.53
C LEU A 52 -14.15 10.71 0.03
N THR A 53 -13.07 9.93 0.14
CA THR A 53 -12.98 8.55 -0.31
C THR A 53 -12.57 7.67 0.87
N SER A 54 -13.13 6.47 0.95
CA SER A 54 -12.79 5.52 2.01
C SER A 54 -11.38 4.99 1.86
N ILE A 55 -10.68 4.89 2.98
CA ILE A 55 -9.40 4.18 3.10
C ILE A 55 -9.77 2.74 3.44
N LYS A 56 -9.44 1.79 2.56
CA LYS A 56 -9.79 0.38 2.81
C LYS A 56 -9.08 -0.11 4.08
N ALA A 57 -9.82 -0.87 4.87
CA ALA A 57 -9.36 -1.50 6.09
C ALA A 57 -9.51 -3.02 5.95
N TYR A 58 -8.46 -3.78 6.25
CA TYR A 58 -8.42 -5.22 6.05
C TYR A 58 -8.26 -5.91 7.39
N ARG A 59 -9.36 -6.39 7.98
CA ARG A 59 -9.33 -7.10 9.26
C ARG A 59 -8.88 -8.54 9.07
N LEU A 60 -7.81 -8.93 9.73
CA LEU A 60 -7.31 -10.31 9.71
C LEU A 60 -8.23 -11.25 10.51
N VAL A 61 -8.51 -12.43 9.95
CA VAL A 61 -9.33 -13.49 10.57
C VAL A 61 -8.45 -14.53 11.28
N LYS A 62 -7.16 -14.58 10.92
CA LYS A 62 -6.13 -15.39 11.59
C LYS A 62 -4.86 -14.58 11.82
N ALA A 63 -4.02 -15.05 12.72
CA ALA A 63 -2.66 -14.53 12.85
C ALA A 63 -1.83 -14.86 11.59
N VAL A 64 -0.90 -13.98 11.25
CA VAL A 64 -0.03 -14.09 10.08
C VAL A 64 1.41 -14.24 10.59
N ALA A 65 2.12 -15.26 10.14
CA ALA A 65 3.55 -15.43 10.36
C ALA A 65 4.35 -14.59 9.34
N ALA A 66 5.64 -14.34 9.63
CA ALA A 66 6.49 -13.53 8.75
C ALA A 66 6.62 -14.11 7.33
N ASP A 67 6.66 -15.44 7.23
CA ASP A 67 6.85 -16.18 5.99
C ASP A 67 5.54 -16.67 5.35
N ASP A 68 4.38 -16.33 5.94
CA ASP A 68 3.09 -16.70 5.35
C ASP A 68 2.92 -15.99 4.00
N GLU A 69 2.68 -16.76 2.94
CA GLU A 69 2.46 -16.25 1.58
C GLU A 69 0.99 -15.84 1.33
N ALA A 70 0.12 -16.06 2.32
CA ALA A 70 -1.29 -15.70 2.24
C ALA A 70 -1.87 -15.26 3.58
N ILE A 71 -2.68 -14.20 3.52
CA ILE A 71 -3.43 -13.68 4.67
C ILE A 71 -4.92 -13.94 4.47
N GLU A 72 -5.67 -14.04 5.58
CA GLU A 72 -7.12 -14.21 5.55
C GLU A 72 -7.77 -12.95 6.08
N ILE A 73 -8.52 -12.27 5.21
CA ILE A 73 -9.18 -11.00 5.50
C ILE A 73 -10.68 -11.24 5.63
N ALA A 74 -11.33 -10.58 6.60
CA ALA A 74 -12.77 -10.64 6.77
C ALA A 74 -13.47 -10.13 5.51
N LYS A 75 -14.55 -10.82 5.10
CA LYS A 75 -15.31 -10.50 3.89
C LYS A 75 -15.72 -9.02 3.85
N GLY A 76 -15.93 -8.45 2.67
CA GLY A 76 -16.50 -7.09 2.55
C GLY A 76 -15.50 -5.98 2.87
N SER A 77 -14.20 -6.30 2.91
CA SER A 77 -13.12 -5.31 3.02
C SER A 77 -12.82 -4.61 1.67
N GLY A 78 -13.38 -5.11 0.57
CA GLY A 78 -13.17 -4.55 -0.77
C GLY A 78 -11.77 -4.77 -1.33
N VAL A 79 -11.05 -5.79 -0.83
CA VAL A 79 -9.70 -6.13 -1.27
C VAL A 79 -9.72 -6.57 -2.74
N ALA A 80 -8.76 -6.08 -3.50
CA ALA A 80 -8.60 -6.36 -4.92
C ALA A 80 -7.12 -6.57 -5.26
N VAL A 81 -6.86 -7.25 -6.37
CA VAL A 81 -5.50 -7.41 -6.91
C VAL A 81 -4.91 -6.04 -7.23
N GLY A 82 -3.64 -5.84 -6.85
CA GLY A 82 -2.94 -4.56 -6.98
C GLY A 82 -3.15 -3.59 -5.81
N ASP A 83 -4.03 -3.88 -4.86
CA ASP A 83 -4.11 -3.11 -3.61
C ASP A 83 -2.77 -3.22 -2.85
N LYS A 84 -2.32 -2.10 -2.28
CA LYS A 84 -1.14 -2.05 -1.41
C LYS A 84 -1.60 -2.24 0.03
N VAL A 85 -1.44 -3.42 0.58
CA VAL A 85 -1.82 -3.75 1.97
C VAL A 85 -0.65 -3.43 2.88
N ALA A 86 -0.91 -2.71 3.98
CA ALA A 86 0.14 -2.23 4.86
C ALA A 86 -0.13 -2.44 6.35
N HIS A 87 0.97 -2.64 7.06
CA HIS A 87 1.04 -2.73 8.52
C HIS A 87 2.31 -2.05 9.01
N GLY A 88 2.21 -1.17 10.00
CA GLY A 88 3.35 -0.39 10.47
C GLY A 88 4.03 0.36 9.31
N LYS A 89 5.31 0.06 9.07
CA LYS A 89 6.12 0.67 8.00
C LYS A 89 6.17 -0.12 6.70
N ILE A 90 5.56 -1.31 6.67
CA ILE A 90 5.65 -2.25 5.53
C ILE A 90 4.36 -2.17 4.71
N ALA A 91 4.51 -2.09 3.38
CA ALA A 91 3.42 -2.11 2.43
C ALA A 91 3.77 -3.01 1.24
N VAL A 92 2.91 -3.98 0.96
CA VAL A 92 3.12 -4.99 -0.08
C VAL A 92 1.89 -5.05 -1.01
N ALA A 93 2.13 -5.30 -2.29
CA ALA A 93 1.07 -5.43 -3.28
C ALA A 93 0.37 -6.79 -3.16
N VAL A 94 -0.95 -6.79 -3.24
CA VAL A 94 -1.76 -7.99 -3.38
C VAL A 94 -1.59 -8.57 -4.78
N THR A 95 -1.20 -9.83 -4.87
CA THR A 95 -0.96 -10.53 -6.15
C THR A 95 -2.16 -11.35 -6.61
N ALA A 96 -2.92 -11.91 -5.68
CA ALA A 96 -4.14 -12.67 -5.95
C ALA A 96 -5.14 -12.55 -4.79
N VAL A 97 -6.42 -12.71 -5.11
CA VAL A 97 -7.53 -12.75 -4.14
C VAL A 97 -8.43 -13.91 -4.50
N ASP A 98 -8.63 -14.82 -3.54
CA ASP A 98 -9.67 -15.85 -3.58
C ASP A 98 -10.84 -15.42 -2.69
N SER A 99 -11.98 -15.18 -3.33
CA SER A 99 -13.22 -14.73 -2.71
C SER A 99 -14.31 -15.80 -2.67
N THR A 100 -13.97 -17.07 -2.91
CA THR A 100 -14.95 -18.18 -2.95
C THR A 100 -15.61 -18.43 -1.60
N ASN A 101 -14.93 -18.14 -0.50
CA ASN A 101 -15.48 -18.28 0.84
C ASN A 101 -16.44 -17.12 1.19
N ALA A 102 -17.57 -17.45 1.82
CA ALA A 102 -18.59 -16.48 2.21
C ALA A 102 -18.16 -15.56 3.36
N LEU A 103 -17.25 -16.02 4.23
CA LEU A 103 -16.87 -15.32 5.48
C LEU A 103 -15.54 -14.58 5.37
N LYS A 104 -14.67 -15.00 4.44
CA LYS A 104 -13.32 -14.46 4.29
C LYS A 104 -12.89 -14.39 2.83
N ASP A 105 -11.90 -13.55 2.58
CA ASP A 105 -11.12 -13.51 1.36
C ASP A 105 -9.69 -13.98 1.70
N VAL A 106 -9.15 -14.92 0.91
CA VAL A 106 -7.76 -15.38 1.03
C VAL A 106 -6.92 -14.59 0.04
N VAL A 107 -5.92 -13.88 0.55
CA VAL A 107 -5.16 -12.90 -0.22
C VAL A 107 -3.70 -13.31 -0.26
N THR A 108 -3.16 -13.48 -1.47
CA THR A 108 -1.75 -13.87 -1.67
C THR A 108 -0.85 -12.65 -1.56
N VAL A 109 -0.11 -12.58 -0.46
CA VAL A 109 0.81 -11.51 -0.10
C VAL A 109 1.69 -11.97 1.06
N THR A 110 2.99 -11.67 1.01
CA THR A 110 3.94 -11.94 2.10
C THR A 110 4.22 -10.65 2.86
N MET A 111 3.81 -10.58 4.14
CA MET A 111 3.97 -9.37 4.95
C MET A 111 5.39 -9.19 5.51
N GLY A 112 6.17 -10.28 5.63
CA GLY A 112 7.53 -10.25 6.18
C GLY A 112 7.60 -9.97 7.69
N VAL A 113 6.45 -9.88 8.38
CA VAL A 113 6.34 -9.65 9.82
C VAL A 113 5.20 -10.47 10.40
N ALA A 114 5.36 -10.88 11.65
CA ALA A 114 4.29 -11.54 12.39
C ALA A 114 3.22 -10.53 12.81
N ILE A 115 1.95 -10.83 12.54
CA ILE A 115 0.80 -9.97 12.85
C ILE A 115 -0.25 -10.79 13.62
N ALA A 116 -0.74 -10.23 14.72
CA ALA A 116 -1.76 -10.88 15.54
C ALA A 116 -3.11 -11.01 14.81
N ASN A 117 -3.88 -12.02 15.21
CA ASN A 117 -5.26 -12.17 14.75
C ASN A 117 -6.10 -10.94 15.15
N GLY A 118 -7.06 -10.56 14.31
CA GLY A 118 -7.98 -9.46 14.56
C GLY A 118 -7.39 -8.08 14.28
N THR A 119 -6.08 -7.98 14.00
CA THR A 119 -5.45 -6.73 13.58
C THR A 119 -6.05 -6.26 12.25
N VAL A 120 -6.31 -4.95 12.17
CA VAL A 120 -6.83 -4.30 10.97
C VAL A 120 -5.67 -3.65 10.24
N LEU A 121 -5.45 -4.02 8.98
CA LEU A 121 -4.46 -3.43 8.09
C LEU A 121 -5.08 -2.28 7.31
N PHE A 122 -4.26 -1.46 6.65
CA PHE A 122 -4.74 -0.31 5.86
C PHE A 122 -4.25 -0.36 4.41
N GLN A 123 -4.98 0.31 3.51
CA GLN A 123 -4.52 0.53 2.13
C GLN A 123 -3.47 1.64 2.08
N SER A 124 -2.29 1.33 1.55
CA SER A 124 -1.19 2.29 1.45
C SER A 124 -1.15 3.03 0.11
N ALA A 125 -0.63 4.26 0.15
CA ALA A 125 -0.29 5.03 -1.05
C ALA A 125 0.90 4.44 -1.81
N VAL A 126 1.84 3.82 -1.11
CA VAL A 126 3.18 3.45 -1.59
C VAL A 126 3.48 1.99 -1.26
N LEU A 127 4.45 1.39 -1.96
CA LEU A 127 5.04 0.11 -1.56
C LEU A 127 6.26 0.40 -0.69
N SER A 128 6.54 -0.46 0.29
CA SER A 128 7.71 -0.27 1.15
C SER A 128 9.04 -0.63 0.49
N VAL A 129 9.00 -1.16 -0.73
CA VAL A 129 10.14 -1.42 -1.60
C VAL A 129 9.86 -0.68 -2.90
N GLU A 130 10.53 0.45 -3.10
CA GLU A 130 10.59 1.08 -4.42
C GLU A 130 11.86 0.59 -5.11
N ALA A 131 11.70 -0.07 -6.27
CA ALA A 131 12.83 -0.57 -7.03
C ALA A 131 13.57 0.63 -7.66
N VAL A 132 14.83 0.81 -7.28
CA VAL A 132 15.80 1.61 -8.03
C VAL A 132 16.74 0.63 -8.72
N GLU A 133 17.13 0.88 -9.97
CA GLU A 133 18.12 0.04 -10.67
C GLU A 133 19.44 0.03 -9.88
N GLU A 134 19.88 -1.15 -9.44
CA GLU A 134 21.19 -1.32 -8.83
C GLU A 134 22.26 -1.09 -9.91
N VAL A 135 23.09 -0.08 -9.70
CA VAL A 135 24.25 0.18 -10.57
C VAL A 135 25.50 -0.10 -9.74
N ALA A 136 26.19 -1.20 -10.08
CA ALA A 136 27.48 -1.50 -9.47
C ALA A 136 28.52 -0.44 -9.87
N TYR A 137 29.46 -0.14 -8.97
CA TYR A 137 30.59 0.74 -9.30
C TYR A 137 31.40 0.14 -10.45
N GLY A 138 31.66 0.93 -11.50
CA GLY A 138 32.54 0.52 -12.59
C GLY A 138 32.36 1.30 -13.89
N TYR A 139 33.20 0.97 -14.85
CA TYR A 139 33.14 1.52 -16.21
C TYR A 139 32.22 0.67 -17.09
N TYR A 140 31.30 1.34 -17.79
CA TYR A 140 30.34 0.73 -18.70
C TYR A 140 30.54 1.21 -20.13
N ASP A 141 30.06 0.42 -21.09
CA ASP A 141 30.08 0.79 -22.50
C ASP A 141 29.32 2.08 -22.76
N ALA A 142 29.92 2.96 -23.55
CA ALA A 142 29.35 4.23 -23.95
C ALA A 142 29.64 4.53 -25.43
N VAL A 143 29.05 5.60 -25.93
CA VAL A 143 29.38 6.23 -27.21
C VAL A 143 29.90 7.64 -26.96
N ALA A 144 30.57 8.25 -27.95
CA ALA A 144 31.20 9.57 -27.82
C ALA A 144 30.23 10.68 -27.37
N GLU A 145 28.95 10.53 -27.71
CA GLU A 145 27.88 11.48 -27.39
C GLU A 145 27.34 11.32 -25.95
N THR A 146 27.75 10.26 -25.23
CA THR A 146 27.30 10.02 -23.85
C THR A 146 27.94 11.05 -22.92
N PRO A 147 27.17 11.84 -22.14
CA PRO A 147 27.73 12.82 -21.24
C PRO A 147 28.72 12.19 -20.25
N GLY A 148 29.95 12.71 -20.20
CA GLY A 148 31.00 12.21 -19.33
C GLY A 148 31.70 10.92 -19.81
N ALA A 149 31.44 10.46 -21.04
CA ALA A 149 32.21 9.38 -21.62
C ALA A 149 33.66 9.82 -21.91
N VAL A 150 34.59 8.89 -21.68
CA VAL A 150 36.01 9.04 -21.98
C VAL A 150 36.41 8.02 -23.04
N LYS A 151 37.31 8.43 -23.94
CA LYS A 151 37.82 7.55 -24.98
C LYS A 151 38.93 6.66 -24.42
N VAL A 152 38.87 5.37 -24.71
CA VAL A 152 39.88 4.39 -24.31
C VAL A 152 41.05 4.44 -25.30
N VAL A 153 42.26 4.58 -24.77
CA VAL A 153 43.51 4.59 -25.55
C VAL A 153 44.49 3.53 -25.08
N ALA A 154 45.41 3.11 -25.95
CA ALA A 154 46.36 2.05 -25.64
C ALA A 154 47.35 2.42 -24.52
N ALA A 155 47.81 3.68 -24.48
CA ALA A 155 48.69 4.24 -23.46
C ALA A 155 48.65 5.78 -23.51
N ASP A 156 49.27 6.44 -22.52
CA ASP A 156 49.50 7.89 -22.47
C ASP A 156 48.25 8.77 -22.70
N PRO A 157 47.20 8.62 -21.86
CA PRO A 157 45.93 9.31 -22.08
C PRO A 157 46.05 10.83 -21.95
N GLY A 158 45.45 11.54 -22.89
CA GLY A 158 45.25 12.99 -22.84
C GLY A 158 44.00 13.41 -22.07
N ALA A 159 43.67 14.69 -22.16
CA ALA A 159 42.44 15.21 -21.57
C ALA A 159 41.21 14.60 -22.26
N GLY A 160 40.32 13.97 -21.50
CA GLY A 160 39.13 13.28 -22.02
C GLY A 160 39.36 11.83 -22.44
N GLU A 161 40.53 11.27 -22.15
CA GLU A 161 40.90 9.90 -22.48
C GLU A 161 41.25 9.09 -21.21
N ILE A 162 41.20 7.76 -21.34
CA ILE A 162 41.63 6.82 -20.29
C ILE A 162 42.44 5.70 -20.91
N ALA A 163 43.54 5.31 -20.26
CA ALA A 163 44.31 4.16 -20.70
C ALA A 163 43.50 2.88 -20.50
N LEU A 164 43.60 1.93 -21.44
CA LEU A 164 42.91 0.63 -21.37
C LEU A 164 43.15 -0.09 -20.03
N ALA A 165 44.38 -0.03 -19.51
CA ALA A 165 44.74 -0.61 -18.21
C ALA A 165 44.12 0.10 -17.00
N GLY A 166 43.66 1.35 -17.16
CA GLY A 166 43.03 2.15 -16.11
C GLY A 166 41.51 1.92 -16.00
N VAL A 167 40.90 1.21 -16.95
CA VAL A 167 39.46 0.95 -16.96
C VAL A 167 39.12 -0.26 -16.07
N ALA A 168 39.12 -0.06 -14.75
CA ALA A 168 38.84 -1.12 -13.77
C ALA A 168 38.02 -0.60 -12.57
N PRO A 169 36.95 -1.32 -12.13
CA PRO A 169 36.40 -2.53 -12.75
C PRO A 169 35.59 -2.18 -14.00
N TYR A 170 35.85 -2.88 -15.11
CA TYR A 170 35.02 -2.80 -16.31
C TYR A 170 33.83 -3.77 -16.21
N LYS A 171 32.65 -3.27 -16.53
CA LYS A 171 31.35 -3.95 -16.39
C LYS A 171 30.55 -3.98 -17.71
N GLY A 172 31.17 -3.54 -18.81
CA GLY A 172 30.59 -3.67 -20.15
C GLY A 172 30.55 -5.11 -20.63
N ILE A 173 29.90 -5.33 -21.77
CA ILE A 173 29.59 -6.67 -22.30
C ILE A 173 30.58 -7.06 -23.40
N LYS A 174 31.30 -6.07 -23.97
CA LYS A 174 32.25 -6.29 -25.07
C LYS A 174 33.68 -6.47 -24.56
N ASP A 175 34.54 -7.03 -25.40
CA ASP A 175 35.99 -6.97 -25.17
C ASP A 175 36.45 -5.52 -25.38
N LEU A 176 36.93 -4.89 -24.30
CA LEU A 176 37.31 -3.49 -24.33
C LEU A 176 38.61 -3.29 -25.14
N ALA A 177 38.58 -2.39 -26.12
CA ALA A 177 39.72 -2.07 -26.97
C ALA A 177 40.00 -0.56 -27.00
N ALA A 178 41.14 -0.19 -27.61
CA ALA A 178 41.39 1.22 -27.93
C ALA A 178 40.36 1.73 -28.95
N ASP A 179 40.11 3.05 -28.92
CA ASP A 179 39.06 3.75 -29.67
C ASP A 179 37.61 3.50 -29.21
N ASP A 180 37.40 2.65 -28.21
CA ASP A 180 36.12 2.53 -27.53
C ASP A 180 35.84 3.69 -26.57
N TYR A 181 34.57 3.89 -26.21
CA TYR A 181 34.17 4.86 -25.20
C TYR A 181 33.57 4.15 -23.99
N VAL A 182 33.94 4.63 -22.80
CA VAL A 182 33.41 4.15 -21.53
C VAL A 182 32.97 5.32 -20.66
N VAL A 183 31.99 5.07 -19.81
CA VAL A 183 31.55 6.02 -18.78
C VAL A 183 31.68 5.37 -17.41
N LEU A 184 32.28 6.09 -16.46
CA LEU A 184 32.34 5.65 -15.07
C LEU A 184 30.95 5.86 -14.45
N LYS A 185 30.36 4.79 -13.93
CA LYS A 185 29.19 4.88 -13.07
C LYS A 185 29.60 4.64 -11.63
N GLU A 186 29.23 5.58 -10.77
CA GLU A 186 29.38 5.41 -9.32
C GLU A 186 28.43 4.30 -8.82
N ALA A 187 28.78 3.62 -7.74
CA ALA A 187 27.87 2.65 -7.13
C ALA A 187 26.62 3.38 -6.62
N VAL A 188 25.45 2.94 -7.07
CA VAL A 188 24.18 3.34 -6.49
C VAL A 188 23.68 2.17 -5.66
N ALA A 189 23.66 2.35 -4.34
CA ALA A 189 23.09 1.37 -3.43
C ALA A 189 21.56 1.50 -3.41
N GLY A 190 20.87 0.49 -3.95
CA GLY A 190 19.77 -0.17 -3.23
C GLY A 190 18.34 0.34 -3.40
N VAL A 191 17.44 -0.53 -2.92
CA VAL A 191 16.03 -0.25 -2.62
C VAL A 191 15.96 0.86 -1.58
N ALA A 192 15.40 2.02 -1.94
CA ALA A 192 14.98 2.97 -0.93
C ALA A 192 13.67 2.46 -0.31
N GLY A 193 13.72 2.07 0.97
CA GLY A 193 12.51 1.73 1.70
C GLY A 193 11.67 3.00 1.94
N VAL A 194 10.48 3.06 1.37
CA VAL A 194 9.53 4.14 1.66
C VAL A 194 8.61 3.68 2.78
N ASP A 195 8.53 4.44 3.88
CA ASP A 195 7.62 4.09 4.98
C ASP A 195 6.17 4.04 4.49
N ALA A 196 5.48 2.94 4.78
CA ALA A 196 4.07 2.78 4.48
C ALA A 196 3.23 3.90 5.13
N ARG A 197 2.32 4.46 4.35
CA ARG A 197 1.35 5.47 4.80
C ARG A 197 -0.01 5.25 4.14
N PRO A 198 -1.13 5.61 4.79
CA PRO A 198 -2.46 5.46 4.21
C PRO A 198 -2.58 6.15 2.84
N ILE A 199 -3.41 5.59 1.96
CA ILE A 199 -3.62 6.11 0.60
C ILE A 199 -4.10 7.57 0.56
N TYR A 200 -4.88 7.97 1.57
CA TYR A 200 -5.33 9.35 1.79
C TYR A 200 -5.06 9.76 3.23
N THR A 201 -4.92 11.06 3.48
CA THR A 201 -4.88 11.59 4.85
C THR A 201 -6.26 11.40 5.48
N PRO A 202 -6.40 10.60 6.56
CA PRO A 202 -7.69 10.39 7.20
C PRO A 202 -8.14 11.67 7.89
N LEU A 203 -9.41 12.03 7.70
CA LEU A 203 -10.02 13.22 8.30
C LEU A 203 -11.20 12.89 9.21
N PHE A 204 -11.99 11.89 8.82
CA PHE A 204 -13.23 11.53 9.52
C PHE A 204 -13.42 10.01 9.54
N LEU A 205 -14.21 9.52 10.49
CA LEU A 205 -14.84 8.21 10.38
C LEU A 205 -16.25 8.38 9.80
N ASN A 206 -16.67 7.47 8.93
CA ASN A 206 -18.08 7.42 8.55
C ASN A 206 -18.93 6.91 9.71
N GLY A 207 -19.98 7.65 10.04
CA GLY A 207 -20.95 7.29 11.09
C GLY A 207 -22.08 6.39 10.60
N ALA A 208 -22.00 5.86 9.38
CA ALA A 208 -22.97 4.94 8.80
C ALA A 208 -22.35 4.17 7.63
N LYS A 209 -22.95 3.03 7.28
CA LYS A 209 -22.58 2.24 6.10
C LYS A 209 -22.75 3.06 4.81
N VAL A 210 -21.81 2.95 3.87
CA VAL A 210 -21.89 3.53 2.52
C VAL A 210 -22.05 2.39 1.51
N LEU A 211 -23.12 2.40 0.72
CA LEU A 211 -23.42 1.27 -0.17
C LEU A 211 -22.73 1.42 -1.53
N ALA A 212 -22.26 0.31 -2.09
CA ALA A 212 -21.67 0.31 -3.43
C ALA A 212 -22.71 0.64 -4.50
N GLY A 213 -22.30 1.37 -5.54
CA GLY A 213 -23.11 1.60 -6.74
C GLY A 213 -24.35 2.48 -6.54
N LYS A 214 -24.46 3.18 -5.40
CA LYS A 214 -25.55 4.13 -5.11
C LYS A 214 -25.20 5.58 -5.41
N GLY A 215 -24.05 5.81 -6.06
CA GLY A 215 -23.51 7.14 -6.28
C GLY A 215 -22.94 7.73 -5.00
N ASP A 216 -22.64 9.01 -5.07
CA ASP A 216 -22.11 9.77 -3.94
C ASP A 216 -23.17 9.89 -2.84
N GLN A 217 -22.78 9.57 -1.61
CA GLN A 217 -23.70 9.43 -0.49
C GLN A 217 -23.43 10.47 0.58
N ARG A 218 -24.51 11.12 1.05
CA ARG A 218 -24.46 11.98 2.22
C ARG A 218 -24.44 11.10 3.46
N VAL A 219 -23.40 11.23 4.26
CA VAL A 219 -23.20 10.46 5.48
C VAL A 219 -22.83 11.34 6.65
N LYS A 220 -23.14 10.88 7.86
CA LYS A 220 -22.60 11.47 9.08
C LYS A 220 -21.09 11.23 9.10
N LEU A 221 -20.35 12.27 9.46
CA LEU A 221 -18.90 12.23 9.56
C LEU A 221 -18.51 12.53 10.99
N VAL A 222 -17.86 11.57 11.62
CA VAL A 222 -17.42 11.65 13.02
C VAL A 222 -16.01 12.22 13.04
N VAL A 223 -15.82 13.31 13.79
CA VAL A 223 -14.53 13.99 13.95
C VAL A 223 -13.87 13.57 15.26
N SER A 224 -14.65 13.33 16.31
CA SER A 224 -14.16 12.90 17.61
C SER A 224 -15.07 11.87 18.23
N ALA A 225 -14.50 10.74 18.65
CA ALA A 225 -15.22 9.66 19.29
C ALA A 225 -14.30 8.75 20.10
N VAL A 226 -14.92 7.98 20.98
CA VAL A 226 -14.36 6.77 21.57
C VAL A 226 -14.90 5.58 20.76
N VAL A 227 -14.00 4.81 20.17
CA VAL A 227 -14.30 3.65 19.31
C VAL A 227 -13.78 2.36 19.93
N ARG A 228 -14.44 1.24 19.65
CA ARG A 228 -13.96 -0.08 20.10
C ARG A 228 -12.95 -0.64 19.13
N LYS A 229 -11.76 -1.01 19.59
CA LYS A 229 -10.71 -1.58 18.72
C LYS A 229 -11.15 -2.89 18.04
N GLU A 230 -12.01 -3.67 18.69
CA GLU A 230 -12.46 -4.97 18.16
C GLU A 230 -13.41 -4.84 16.98
N THR A 231 -14.15 -3.74 16.88
CA THR A 231 -15.24 -3.58 15.89
C THR A 231 -15.00 -2.45 14.91
N VAL A 232 -14.20 -1.43 15.27
CA VAL A 232 -13.90 -0.30 14.38
C VAL A 232 -13.25 -0.78 13.07
N ASN A 233 -13.73 -0.27 11.95
CA ASN A 233 -13.23 -0.66 10.63
C ASN A 233 -12.09 0.26 10.15
N ALA A 234 -11.09 0.49 11.01
CA ALA A 234 -9.91 1.28 10.71
C ALA A 234 -8.70 0.71 11.46
N SER A 235 -7.51 0.81 10.86
CA SER A 235 -6.28 0.37 11.52
C SER A 235 -5.88 1.32 12.64
N ASN A 236 -5.13 0.84 13.63
CA ASN A 236 -4.64 1.69 14.73
C ASN A 236 -3.73 2.81 14.22
N GLU A 237 -2.97 2.56 13.16
CA GLU A 237 -2.11 3.54 12.49
C GLU A 237 -2.94 4.64 11.83
N VAL A 238 -4.04 4.28 11.15
CA VAL A 238 -4.96 5.24 10.55
C VAL A 238 -5.67 6.07 11.63
N LEU A 239 -6.11 5.42 12.72
CA LEU A 239 -6.75 6.10 13.85
C LEU A 239 -5.78 7.05 14.56
N ALA A 240 -4.51 6.68 14.72
CA ALA A 240 -3.49 7.51 15.35
C ALA A 240 -3.22 8.83 14.61
N LEU A 241 -3.49 8.88 13.30
CA LEU A 241 -3.42 10.12 12.52
C LEU A 241 -4.58 11.08 12.83
N MET A 242 -5.68 10.59 13.41
CA MET A 242 -6.83 11.39 13.84
C MET A 242 -6.77 11.58 15.37
N SER A 243 -6.05 12.60 15.81
CA SER A 243 -5.76 12.86 17.24
C SER A 243 -6.98 12.97 18.17
N THR A 244 -8.15 13.27 17.60
CA THR A 244 -9.43 13.43 18.32
C THR A 244 -10.22 12.13 18.48
N ILE A 245 -9.75 11.02 17.92
CA ILE A 245 -10.39 9.70 17.99
C ILE A 245 -9.56 8.78 18.86
N LYS A 246 -10.21 8.12 19.82
CA LYS A 246 -9.55 7.22 20.77
C LYS A 246 -10.14 5.82 20.65
N ALA A 247 -9.28 4.84 20.37
CA ALA A 247 -9.64 3.44 20.48
C ALA A 247 -9.47 2.97 21.93
N VAL A 248 -10.44 2.21 22.43
CA VAL A 248 -10.42 1.54 23.74
C VAL A 248 -10.50 0.03 23.56
#